data_AF-A0A951DU77-F1
#
_entry.id   AF-A0A951DU77-F1
#
_cell.length_a   1.000
_cell.length_b   1.000
_cell.length_c   1.000
_cell.angle_alpha   90.00
_cell.angle_beta   90.00
_cell.angle_gamma   90.00
#
_symmetry.space_group_name_H-M   'P 1'
#
loop_
_entity.id
_entity.type
_entity.pdbx_description
1 polymer ?
#
loop_
_entity_poly.entity_id
_entity_poly.type
_entity_poly.pdbx_seq_one_letter_code
_entity_poly.pdbx_strand_id
1 'polypeptide(L)'
;GAGISMGFAEALADDGKLSGRGSPVIRGFVCGLMTTVGGIFHTIPYLVPQSVPNAFSIATSIAAVIVLIELSVISWVRARYMDTPLLRAAFQVVIGGILVFLAGILIGSA
;
A
#
# COMPACT_ATOMS: atom_id res chain seq x y z
N GLY A 1 7.77 2.75 -0.40
CA GLY A 1 6.57 2.02 0.04
C GLY A 1 6.67 1.66 1.52
N ALA A 2 7.35 0.55 1.85
CA ALA A 2 7.28 -0.07 3.18
C ALA A 2 7.63 0.85 4.35
N GLY A 3 8.63 1.73 4.22
CA GLY A 3 8.98 2.70 5.27
C GLY A 3 7.86 3.71 5.56
N ILE A 4 7.18 4.22 4.52
CA ILE A 4 6.03 5.12 4.69
C ILE A 4 4.85 4.35 5.32
N SER A 5 4.59 3.12 4.85
CA SER A 5 3.53 2.26 5.39
C SER A 5 3.75 1.91 6.85
N MET A 6 4.98 1.59 7.25
CA MET A 6 5.35 1.32 8.63
C MET A 6 5.25 2.59 9.47
N GLY A 7 5.81 3.71 9.02
CA GLY A 7 5.72 5.00 9.74
C GLY A 7 4.27 5.42 10.03
N PHE A 8 3.38 5.32 9.05
CA PHE A 8 1.95 5.56 9.27
C PHE A 8 1.33 4.54 10.23
N ALA A 9 1.66 3.26 10.10
CA ALA A 9 1.15 2.23 10.98
C ALA A 9 1.62 2.40 12.44
N GLU A 10 2.87 2.79 12.68
CA GLU A 10 3.40 3.07 14.02
C GLU A 10 2.79 4.35 14.60
N ALA A 11 2.80 5.45 13.83
CA ALA A 11 2.33 6.76 14.31
C ALA A 11 0.82 6.78 14.61
N LEU A 12 0.01 6.07 13.81
CA LEU A 12 -1.43 5.97 14.03
C LEU A 12 -1.80 5.00 15.15
N ALA A 13 -0.90 4.07 15.46
CA ALA A 13 -1.09 3.06 16.48
C ALA A 13 -0.62 3.52 17.87
N ASP A 14 0.21 4.56 17.93
CA ASP A 14 0.76 5.10 19.17
C ASP A 14 -0.31 5.85 19.97
N ASP A 15 -0.62 5.30 21.14
CA ASP A 15 -1.53 5.86 22.13
C ASP A 15 -0.77 6.46 23.34
N GLY A 16 0.56 6.58 23.23
CA GLY A 16 1.45 7.06 24.28
C GLY A 16 1.70 6.05 25.39
N LYS A 17 1.21 4.81 25.26
CA LYS A 17 1.39 3.74 26.25
C LYS A 17 2.30 2.64 25.69
N LEU A 18 3.06 2.01 26.59
CA LEU A 18 3.85 0.84 26.24
C LEU A 18 2.89 -0.33 25.95
N SER A 19 2.52 -0.48 24.67
CA SER A 19 1.43 -1.36 24.23
C SER A 19 1.84 -2.81 23.98
N GLY A 20 3.11 -3.17 24.21
CA GLY A 20 3.57 -4.57 24.14
C GLY A 20 3.41 -5.22 22.76
N ARG A 21 3.47 -4.43 21.68
CA ARG A 21 3.10 -4.83 20.30
C ARG A 21 4.04 -5.85 19.61
N GLY A 22 4.93 -6.47 20.38
CA GLY A 22 5.94 -7.40 19.88
C GLY A 22 7.15 -6.71 19.23
N SER A 23 8.00 -7.53 18.58
CA SER A 23 9.27 -7.08 18.02
C SER A 23 9.08 -6.14 16.81
N PRO A 24 9.71 -4.95 16.79
CA PRO A 24 9.65 -4.04 15.65
C PRO A 24 10.27 -4.64 14.38
N VAL A 25 11.23 -5.56 14.51
CA VAL A 25 11.88 -6.23 13.38
C VAL A 25 10.88 -7.12 12.62
N ILE A 26 10.07 -7.90 13.34
CA ILE A 26 9.07 -8.78 12.72
C ILE A 26 8.02 -7.95 11.99
N ARG A 27 7.55 -6.86 12.62
CA ARG A 27 6.56 -5.95 12.02
C ARG A 27 7.09 -5.27 10.77
N GLY A 28 8.33 -4.79 10.82
CA GLY A 28 9.02 -4.21 9.66
C GLY A 28 9.19 -5.22 8.53
N PHE A 29 9.57 -6.46 8.85
CA PHE A 29 9.71 -7.52 7.85
C PHE A 29 8.38 -7.86 7.17
N VAL A 30 7.31 -8.07 7.96
CA VAL A 30 5.97 -8.34 7.42
C VAL A 30 5.47 -7.18 6.57
N CYS A 31 5.66 -5.94 7.02
CA CYS A 31 5.29 -4.75 6.26
C CYS A 31 6.07 -4.65 4.94
N GLY A 32 7.38 -4.90 4.97
CA GLY A 32 8.24 -4.94 3.81
C GLY A 32 7.77 -5.97 2.79
N LEU A 33 7.58 -7.22 3.24
CA LEU A 33 7.17 -8.33 2.39
C LEU A 33 5.80 -8.07 1.74
N MET A 34 4.80 -7.64 2.53
CA MET A 34 3.47 -7.33 1.99
C MET A 34 3.49 -6.16 1.02
N THR A 35 4.35 -5.15 1.25
CA THR A 35 4.53 -4.06 0.29
C THR A 35 5.14 -4.55 -1.01
N THR A 36 6.14 -5.44 -0.95
CA THR A 36 6.74 -6.04 -2.15
C THR A 36 5.72 -6.88 -2.90
N VAL A 37 4.92 -7.69 -2.20
CA VAL A 37 3.86 -8.52 -2.80
C VAL A 37 2.84 -7.65 -3.52
N GLY A 38 2.33 -6.58 -2.89
CA GLY A 38 1.41 -5.66 -3.56
C GLY A 38 2.04 -4.95 -4.75
N GLY A 39 3.29 -4.52 -4.58
CA GLY A 39 4.12 -3.95 -5.65
C GLY A 39 4.22 -4.85 -6.88
N ILE A 40 4.46 -6.15 -6.67
CA ILE A 40 4.48 -7.15 -7.74
C ILE A 40 3.08 -7.27 -8.37
N PHE A 41 2.03 -7.37 -7.56
CA PHE A 41 0.69 -7.64 -8.03
C PHE A 41 0.17 -6.58 -9.01
N HIS A 42 0.36 -5.29 -8.71
CA HIS A 42 -0.05 -4.20 -9.61
C HIS A 42 0.96 -3.86 -10.71
N THR A 43 2.16 -4.47 -10.72
CA THR A 43 3.14 -4.32 -11.81
C THR A 43 3.07 -5.45 -12.84
N ILE A 44 2.57 -6.63 -12.48
CA ILE A 44 2.34 -7.76 -13.40
C ILE A 44 1.62 -7.36 -14.69
N PRO A 45 0.56 -6.52 -14.69
CA PRO A 45 -0.11 -6.12 -15.92
C PRO A 45 0.80 -5.46 -16.96
N TYR A 46 1.91 -4.83 -16.54
CA TYR A 46 2.88 -4.21 -17.44
C TYR A 46 3.84 -5.20 -18.11
N LEU A 47 3.78 -6.48 -17.74
CA LEU A 47 4.51 -7.55 -18.46
C LEU A 47 3.83 -7.96 -19.78
N VAL A 48 2.66 -7.40 -20.10
CA VAL A 48 1.95 -7.67 -21.35
C VAL A 48 2.81 -7.25 -22.56
N PRO A 49 2.92 -8.10 -23.60
CA PRO A 49 3.69 -7.79 -24.80
C PRO A 49 3.22 -6.51 -25.50
N GLN A 50 4.18 -5.69 -25.95
CA GLN A 50 3.92 -4.47 -26.72
C GLN A 50 3.28 -4.74 -28.10
N SER A 51 3.24 -6.00 -28.53
CA SER A 51 2.54 -6.42 -29.74
C SER A 51 1.02 -6.33 -29.63
N VAL A 52 0.47 -6.14 -28.42
CA VAL A 52 -0.96 -5.92 -28.22
C VAL A 52 -1.30 -4.43 -28.47
N PRO A 53 -2.27 -4.11 -29.36
CA PRO A 53 -2.74 -2.75 -29.52
C PRO A 53 -3.23 -2.17 -28.18
N ASN A 54 -2.83 -0.94 -27.85
CA ASN A 54 -3.15 -0.26 -26.60
C ASN A 54 -2.66 -0.99 -25.33
N ALA A 55 -1.60 -1.81 -25.42
CA ALA A 55 -1.04 -2.57 -24.29
C ALA A 55 -0.84 -1.72 -23.03
N PHE A 56 -0.27 -0.51 -23.15
CA PHE A 56 -0.02 0.36 -22.01
C PHE A 56 -1.30 0.82 -21.30
N SER A 57 -2.31 1.27 -22.06
CA SER A 57 -3.58 1.72 -21.48
C SER A 57 -4.33 0.57 -20.82
N ILE A 58 -4.34 -0.61 -21.46
CA ILE A 58 -4.95 -1.83 -20.90
C ILE A 58 -4.26 -2.24 -19.59
N ALA A 59 -2.92 -2.32 -19.61
CA ALA A 59 -2.12 -2.64 -18.43
C ALA A 59 -2.38 -1.64 -17.27
N THR A 60 -2.42 -0.34 -17.59
CA THR A 60 -2.70 0.71 -16.61
C THR A 60 -4.10 0.59 -16.02
N SER A 61 -5.13 0.32 -16.84
CA SER A 61 -6.49 0.10 -16.34
C SER A 61 -6.59 -1.12 -15.43
N ILE A 62 -5.94 -2.24 -15.79
CA ILE A 62 -5.91 -3.45 -14.96
C ILE A 62 -5.17 -3.17 -13.64
N ALA A 63 -4.00 -2.53 -13.70
CA ALA A 63 -3.23 -2.16 -12.51
C ALA A 63 -4.04 -1.24 -11.58
N ALA A 64 -4.79 -0.28 -12.12
CA ALA A 64 -5.65 0.59 -11.33
C ALA A 64 -6.77 -0.18 -10.62
N VAL A 65 -7.41 -1.15 -11.29
CA VAL A 65 -8.43 -2.01 -10.67
C VAL A 65 -7.81 -2.86 -9.56
N ILE A 66 -6.63 -3.43 -9.79
CA ILE A 66 -5.89 -4.18 -8.78
C ILE A 66 -5.64 -3.32 -7.54
N VAL A 67 -5.08 -2.12 -7.72
CA VAL A 67 -4.78 -1.20 -6.61
C VAL A 67 -6.06 -0.82 -5.86
N LEU A 68 -7.17 -0.57 -6.55
CA LEU A 68 -8.46 -0.28 -5.89
C LEU A 68 -8.92 -1.44 -5.00
N ILE A 69 -8.76 -2.68 -5.46
CA ILE A 69 -9.07 -3.88 -4.66
C ILE A 69 -8.12 -3.98 -3.47
N GLU A 70 -6.81 -3.78 -3.67
CA GLU A 70 -5.81 -3.81 -2.59
C GLU A 70 -6.13 -2.78 -1.49
N LEU A 71 -6.37 -1.52 -1.87
CA LEU A 71 -6.69 -0.46 -0.90
C LEU A 71 -8.02 -0.72 -0.18
N SER A 72 -9.01 -1.30 -0.88
CA SER A 72 -10.28 -1.71 -0.26
C SER A 72 -10.08 -2.79 0.78
N VAL A 73 -9.30 -3.83 0.46
CA VAL A 73 -8.97 -4.93 1.37
C VAL A 73 -8.17 -4.41 2.57
N ILE A 74 -7.15 -3.57 2.36
CA ILE A 74 -6.36 -2.97 3.45
C ILE A 74 -7.24 -2.14 4.39
N SER A 75 -8.12 -1.31 3.83
CA SER A 75 -9.06 -0.50 4.60
C SER A 75 -10.02 -1.37 5.41
N TRP A 76 -10.56 -2.43 4.80
CA TRP A 76 -11.45 -3.38 5.47
C TRP A 76 -10.73 -4.13 6.60
N VAL A 77 -9.52 -4.63 6.37
CA VAL A 77 -8.69 -5.30 7.41
C VAL A 77 -8.45 -4.34 8.57
N ARG A 78 -8.05 -3.09 8.31
CA ARG A 78 -7.87 -2.08 9.37
C ARG A 78 -9.16 -1.83 10.14
N ALA A 79 -10.28 -1.70 9.45
CA ALA A 79 -11.57 -1.49 10.10
C ALA A 79 -12.02 -2.69 10.93
N ARG A 80 -11.73 -3.90 10.48
CA ARG A 80 -12.15 -5.14 11.16
C ARG A 80 -11.29 -5.51 12.36
N TYR A 81 -9.98 -5.24 12.31
CA TYR A 81 -9.00 -5.73 13.28
C TYR A 81 -8.34 -4.64 14.13
N MET A 82 -8.47 -3.36 13.76
CA MET A 82 -7.87 -2.24 14.51
C MET A 82 -8.90 -1.20 14.96
N ASP A 83 -10.17 -1.60 15.08
CA ASP A 83 -11.31 -0.78 15.56
C ASP A 83 -11.36 0.63 14.96
N THR A 84 -10.84 0.79 13.73
CA THR A 84 -10.74 2.08 13.05
C THR A 84 -11.96 2.23 12.16
N PRO A 85 -12.78 3.29 12.28
CA PRO A 85 -13.96 3.43 11.43
C PRO A 85 -13.54 3.45 9.96
N LEU A 86 -14.25 2.68 9.12
CA LEU A 86 -13.89 2.40 7.73
C LEU A 86 -13.54 3.66 6.92
N LEU A 87 -14.27 4.75 7.13
CA LEU A 87 -14.03 6.03 6.46
C LEU A 87 -12.65 6.62 6.81
N ARG A 88 -12.24 6.55 8.07
CA ARG A 88 -10.91 7.01 8.52
C ARG A 88 -9.81 6.08 8.01
N ALA A 89 -10.04 4.77 8.05
CA ALA A 89 -9.10 3.79 7.50
C ALA A 89 -8.86 4.02 6.00
N ALA A 90 -9.94 4.23 5.22
CA ALA A 90 -9.86 4.52 3.80
C ALA A 90 -9.09 5.83 3.53
N PHE A 91 -9.40 6.89 4.28
CA PHE A 91 -8.73 8.19 4.11
C PHE A 91 -7.23 8.10 4.40
N GLN A 92 -6.83 7.40 5.47
CA GLN A 92 -5.43 7.16 5.80
C GLN A 92 -4.70 6.35 4.72
N VAL A 93 -5.35 5.31 4.20
CA VAL A 93 -4.81 4.45 3.14
C VAL A 93 -4.61 5.25 1.84
N VAL A 94 -5.57 6.09 1.46
CA VAL A 94 -5.47 6.95 0.28
C VAL A 94 -4.36 7.98 0.41
N ILE A 95 -4.28 8.70 1.54
CA ILE A 95 -3.21 9.67 1.78
C ILE A 95 -1.84 9.00 1.76
N GLY A 96 -1.69 7.87 2.47
CA GLY A 96 -0.46 7.09 2.46
C GLY A 96 -0.08 6.64 1.04
N GLY A 97 -1.06 6.22 0.24
CA GLY A 97 -0.88 5.86 -1.17
C GLY A 97 -0.38 7.03 -2.03
N ILE A 98 -0.98 8.21 -1.89
CA ILE A 98 -0.54 9.43 -2.61
C ILE A 98 0.91 9.77 -2.25
N LEU A 99 1.28 9.72 -0.97
CA LEU A 99 2.66 10.01 -0.54
C LEU A 99 3.66 9.01 -1.12
N VAL A 100 3.32 7.71 -1.13
CA VAL A 100 4.17 6.68 -1.76
C VAL A 100 4.31 6.91 -3.26
N PHE A 101 3.22 7.27 -3.94
CA PHE A 101 3.22 7.55 -5.37
C PHE A 101 4.07 8.77 -5.72
N LEU A 102 3.90 9.88 -5.00
CA LEU A 102 4.71 11.10 -5.18
C LEU A 102 6.19 10.85 -4.92
N ALA A 103 6.52 10.13 -3.84
CA ALA A 103 7.90 9.72 -3.55
C ALA A 103 8.47 8.85 -4.69
N GLY A 104 7.65 7.95 -5.25
CA GLY A 104 8.02 7.14 -6.41
C GLY A 104 8.33 7.99 -7.64
N ILE A 105 7.51 9.00 -7.94
CA ILE A 105 7.77 9.94 -9.05
C ILE A 105 9.08 10.69 -8.80
N LEU A 106 9.26 11.29 -7.61
CA LEU A 106 10.44 12.10 -7.30
C LEU A 106 11.74 11.30 -7.37
N ILE A 107 11.74 10.06 -6.88
CA ILE A 107 12.91 9.17 -6.94
C ILE A 107 13.14 8.65 -8.37
N GLY A 108 12.06 8.32 -9.09
CA GLY A 108 12.13 7.77 -10.45
C GLY A 108 12.36 8.82 -11.54
N SER A 109 12.21 10.11 -11.24
CA SER A 109 12.48 11.22 -12.16
C SER A 109 13.95 11.68 -12.14
N ALA A 110 14.80 11.04 -11.34
CA ALA A 110 16.23 11.32 -11.23
C ALA A 110 17.06 10.56 -12.28
#